data_AF-A0A6V8LAE2-F1
#
_entry.id   AF-A0A6V8LAE2-F1
#
_cell.length_a   1.000
_cell.length_b   1.000
_cell.length_c   1.000
_cell.angle_alpha   90.00
_cell.angle_beta   90.00
_cell.angle_gamma   90.00
#
_symmetry.space_group_name_H-M   'P 1'
#
loop_
_entity.id
_entity.type
_entity.pdbx_description
1 polymer ?
#
loop_
_entity_poly.entity_id
_entity_poly.type
_entity_poly.pdbx_seq_one_letter_code
_entity_poly.pdbx_strand_id
1 'polypeptide(L)'
;MQEQAVGVTVECMATPKDLPRDIGGFIRDLRRNAKISLRQLADQAGVSNPYLSQVERGLRKPSAEVLQQLASALRVSTPVMYLRAGLLDALDANEGQGVLAAIAADTDLTLSQKQSLSQIYETFRRENARTDEAPAESPEPETKPKETVAPAAEEE
;
A
#
# COMPACT_ATOMS: atom_id res chain seq x y z
N MET A 1 -39.01 19.78 25.03
CA MET A 1 -37.91 18.94 24.52
C MET A 1 -38.48 18.07 23.42
N GLN A 2 -37.89 18.09 22.22
CA GLN A 2 -38.19 17.14 21.16
C GLN A 2 -37.02 17.17 20.18
N GLU A 3 -36.09 16.22 20.32
CA GLU A 3 -35.02 16.02 19.34
C GLU A 3 -35.58 15.22 18.16
N GLN A 4 -35.28 15.68 16.94
CA GLN A 4 -35.45 14.88 15.73
C GLN A 4 -34.07 14.69 15.10
N ALA A 5 -33.48 13.53 15.34
CA ALA A 5 -32.20 13.16 14.74
C ALA A 5 -32.42 12.88 13.24
N VAL A 6 -31.75 13.65 12.38
CA VAL A 6 -31.78 13.43 10.92
C VAL A 6 -30.93 12.21 10.58
N GLY A 7 -31.59 11.06 10.38
CA GLY A 7 -30.94 9.84 9.92
C GLY A 7 -30.46 9.97 8.48
N VAL A 8 -29.15 10.16 8.29
CA VAL A 8 -28.53 10.17 6.94
C VAL A 8 -28.27 8.71 6.52
N THR A 9 -29.23 8.12 5.81
CA THR A 9 -29.04 6.84 5.12
C THR A 9 -28.12 7.02 3.93
N VAL A 10 -26.90 6.49 4.02
CA VAL A 10 -25.96 6.44 2.88
C VAL A 10 -26.12 5.10 2.16
N GLU A 11 -26.88 5.08 1.07
CA GLU A 11 -26.98 3.90 0.19
C GLU A 11 -25.68 3.73 -0.63
N CYS A 12 -24.76 2.94 -0.11
CA CYS A 12 -23.56 2.51 -0.83
C CYS A 12 -23.81 1.22 -1.64
N MET A 13 -24.43 1.35 -2.82
CA MET A 13 -24.43 0.29 -3.84
C MET A 13 -23.67 0.72 -5.10
N ALA A 14 -22.34 0.65 -5.04
CA ALA A 14 -21.45 0.74 -6.18
C ALA A 14 -20.80 -0.63 -6.43
N THR A 15 -20.83 -1.12 -7.67
CA THR A 15 -20.32 -2.44 -8.05
C THR A 15 -18.78 -2.51 -7.95
N PRO A 16 -18.18 -3.60 -7.45
CA PRO A 16 -16.73 -3.67 -7.20
C PRO A 16 -15.82 -3.50 -8.43
N LYS A 17 -16.39 -3.58 -9.64
CA LYS A 17 -15.66 -3.53 -10.91
C LYS A 17 -15.50 -2.11 -11.46
N ASP A 18 -16.25 -1.15 -10.91
CA ASP A 18 -16.39 0.21 -11.46
C ASP A 18 -15.72 1.29 -10.60
N LEU A 19 -15.16 0.92 -9.44
CA LEU A 19 -14.34 1.82 -8.64
C LEU A 19 -13.05 2.17 -9.41
N PRO A 20 -12.68 3.46 -9.53
CA PRO A 20 -11.43 3.84 -10.16
C PRO A 20 -10.23 3.15 -9.50
N ARG A 21 -9.50 2.35 -10.29
CA ARG A 21 -8.21 1.73 -9.93
C ARG A 21 -7.04 2.74 -10.00
N ASP A 22 -7.36 4.01 -10.21
CA ASP A 22 -6.44 5.15 -10.22
C ASP A 22 -7.01 6.28 -9.32
N ILE A 23 -6.14 6.82 -8.47
CA ILE A 23 -6.38 7.97 -7.60
C ILE A 23 -6.89 9.19 -8.37
N GLY A 24 -6.44 9.38 -9.63
CA GLY A 24 -6.91 10.47 -10.50
C GLY A 24 -8.42 10.41 -10.78
N GLY A 25 -8.96 9.21 -10.99
CA GLY A 25 -10.40 8.99 -11.12
C GLY A 25 -11.15 9.25 -9.82
N PHE A 26 -10.64 8.75 -8.69
CA PHE A 26 -11.26 8.94 -7.37
C PHE A 26 -11.35 10.43 -6.97
N ILE A 27 -10.29 11.21 -7.20
CA ILE A 27 -10.29 12.67 -6.98
C ILE A 27 -11.34 13.37 -7.86
N ARG A 28 -11.45 12.98 -9.14
CA ARG A 28 -12.47 13.52 -10.05
C ARG A 28 -13.89 13.24 -9.56
N ASP A 29 -14.14 12.04 -9.05
CA ASP A 29 -15.49 11.64 -8.61
C ASP A 29 -15.90 12.33 -7.32
N LEU A 30 -15.00 12.40 -6.33
CA LEU A 30 -15.19 13.24 -5.14
C LEU A 30 -15.48 14.69 -5.51
N ARG A 31 -14.72 15.26 -6.45
CA ARG A 31 -14.91 16.64 -6.92
C ARG A 31 -16.27 16.83 -7.63
N ARG A 32 -16.69 15.87 -8.46
CA ARG A 32 -18.01 15.89 -9.12
C ARG A 32 -19.16 15.82 -8.11
N ASN A 33 -19.03 14.94 -7.10
CA ASN A 33 -20.03 14.79 -6.04
C ASN A 33 -20.12 16.03 -5.14
N ALA A 34 -18.99 16.69 -4.85
CA ALA A 34 -18.92 17.98 -4.19
C ALA A 34 -19.41 19.17 -5.06
N LYS A 35 -19.69 18.94 -6.35
CA LYS A 35 -20.15 19.93 -7.34
C LYS A 35 -19.24 21.15 -7.52
N ILE A 36 -17.94 21.01 -7.25
CA ILE A 36 -16.94 22.08 -7.43
C ILE A 36 -16.15 21.93 -8.74
N SER A 37 -15.74 23.06 -9.31
CA SER A 37 -14.86 23.08 -10.49
C SER A 37 -13.44 22.61 -10.15
N LEU A 38 -12.70 22.14 -11.15
CA LEU A 38 -11.29 21.75 -10.99
C LEU A 38 -10.43 22.93 -10.51
N ARG A 39 -10.80 24.17 -10.88
CA ARG A 39 -10.17 25.37 -10.33
C ARG A 39 -10.44 25.56 -8.84
N GLN A 40 -11.69 25.48 -8.39
CA GLN A 40 -12.01 25.62 -6.98
C GLN A 40 -11.32 24.55 -6.11
N LEU A 41 -11.20 23.30 -6.58
CA LEU A 41 -10.43 22.28 -5.86
C LEU A 41 -8.92 22.60 -5.81
N ALA A 42 -8.35 23.07 -6.92
CA ALA A 42 -6.94 23.48 -6.97
C ALA A 42 -6.66 24.64 -6.00
N ASP A 43 -7.49 25.69 -6.05
CA ASP A 43 -7.41 26.88 -5.20
C ASP A 43 -7.62 26.52 -3.71
N GLN A 44 -8.51 25.56 -3.38
CA GLN A 44 -8.75 25.09 -2.00
C GLN A 44 -7.65 24.18 -1.44
N ALA A 45 -7.01 23.36 -2.29
CA ALA A 45 -5.92 22.47 -1.90
C ALA A 45 -4.53 23.15 -1.96
N GLY A 46 -4.44 24.41 -2.43
CA GLY A 46 -3.16 25.11 -2.58
C GLY A 46 -2.27 24.59 -3.73
N VAL A 47 -2.82 23.81 -4.65
CA VAL A 47 -2.08 23.19 -5.77
C VAL A 47 -2.38 23.89 -7.09
N SER A 48 -1.48 23.81 -8.08
CA SER A 48 -1.74 24.44 -9.37
C SER A 48 -2.79 23.67 -10.20
N ASN A 49 -3.72 24.41 -10.82
CA ASN A 49 -4.76 23.83 -11.68
C ASN A 49 -4.21 22.94 -12.82
N PRO A 50 -3.12 23.31 -13.54
CA PRO A 50 -2.53 22.43 -14.55
C PRO A 50 -2.02 21.10 -13.99
N TYR A 51 -1.47 21.11 -12.76
CA TYR A 51 -0.99 19.90 -12.08
C TYR A 51 -2.16 19.01 -11.64
N LEU A 52 -3.19 19.57 -11.00
CA LEU A 52 -4.40 18.81 -10.64
C LEU A 52 -5.09 18.21 -11.88
N SER A 53 -5.09 18.94 -13.00
CA SER A 53 -5.56 18.44 -14.30
C SER A 53 -4.73 17.27 -14.83
N GLN A 54 -3.42 17.21 -14.55
CA GLN A 54 -2.59 16.04 -14.88
C GLN A 54 -2.87 14.85 -13.93
N VAL A 55 -3.03 15.12 -12.62
CA VAL A 55 -3.36 14.09 -11.61
C VAL A 55 -4.70 13.43 -11.90
N GLU A 56 -5.77 14.18 -12.16
CA GLU A 56 -7.08 13.62 -12.51
C GLU A 56 -7.05 12.72 -13.77
N ARG A 57 -6.06 12.89 -14.65
CA ARG A 57 -5.88 12.12 -15.89
C ARG A 57 -4.89 10.95 -15.75
N GLY A 58 -4.38 10.66 -14.55
CA GLY A 58 -3.35 9.64 -14.33
C GLY A 58 -1.97 9.99 -14.90
N LEU A 59 -1.78 11.22 -15.41
CA LEU A 59 -0.53 11.67 -16.05
C LEU A 59 0.54 12.09 -15.03
N ARG A 60 0.16 12.23 -13.76
CA ARG A 60 1.05 12.50 -12.63
C ARG A 60 0.57 11.74 -11.40
N LYS A 61 1.49 11.03 -10.73
CA LYS A 61 1.25 10.57 -9.36
C LYS A 61 1.41 11.77 -8.39
N PRO A 62 0.47 12.02 -7.48
CA PRO A 62 0.61 13.04 -6.43
C PRO A 62 1.56 12.58 -5.31
N SER A 63 2.15 13.52 -4.58
CA SER A 63 2.90 13.23 -3.34
C SER A 63 1.96 12.99 -2.16
N ALA A 64 2.47 12.43 -1.06
CA ALA A 64 1.71 12.27 0.19
C ALA A 64 1.16 13.62 0.71
N GLU A 65 1.98 14.68 0.67
CA GLU A 65 1.56 16.03 1.04
C GLU A 65 0.40 16.55 0.19
N VAL A 66 0.49 16.41 -1.14
CA VAL A 66 -0.58 16.77 -2.08
C VAL A 66 -1.85 15.94 -1.83
N LEU A 67 -1.71 14.65 -1.51
CA LEU A 67 -2.84 13.80 -1.15
C LEU A 67 -3.50 14.24 0.16
N GLN A 68 -2.73 14.70 1.16
CA GLN A 68 -3.25 15.27 2.40
C GLN A 68 -3.95 16.63 2.17
N GLN A 69 -3.40 17.49 1.32
CA GLN A 69 -4.01 18.75 0.90
C GLN A 69 -5.35 18.52 0.18
N LEU A 70 -5.40 17.58 -0.77
CA LEU A 70 -6.61 17.20 -1.49
C LEU A 70 -7.63 16.49 -0.60
N ALA A 71 -7.18 15.65 0.35
CA ALA A 71 -8.05 15.03 1.36
C ALA A 71 -8.76 16.09 2.20
N SER A 72 -8.02 17.09 2.69
CA SER A 72 -8.56 18.24 3.45
C SER A 72 -9.58 19.03 2.63
N ALA A 73 -9.24 19.44 1.40
CA ALA A 73 -10.13 20.22 0.54
C ALA A 73 -11.42 19.47 0.18
N LEU A 74 -11.35 18.15 -0.07
CA LEU A 74 -12.50 17.29 -0.37
C LEU A 74 -13.23 16.78 0.87
N ARG A 75 -12.74 17.08 2.09
CA ARG A 75 -13.26 16.59 3.38
C ARG A 75 -13.30 15.05 3.49
N VAL A 76 -12.27 14.40 2.95
CA VAL A 76 -12.10 12.93 2.96
C VAL A 76 -10.93 12.56 3.88
N SER A 77 -10.99 11.37 4.49
CA SER A 77 -9.92 10.83 5.33
C SER A 77 -8.64 10.56 4.53
N THR A 78 -7.51 11.12 4.95
CA THR A 78 -6.21 10.98 4.24
C THR A 78 -5.78 9.52 4.00
N PRO A 79 -5.90 8.58 4.96
CA PRO A 79 -5.72 7.15 4.70
C PRO A 79 -6.50 6.59 3.49
N VAL A 80 -7.72 7.09 3.21
CA VAL A 80 -8.50 6.64 2.05
C VAL A 80 -7.89 7.16 0.74
N MET A 81 -7.35 8.37 0.73
CA MET A 81 -6.58 8.91 -0.41
C MET A 81 -5.29 8.10 -0.63
N TYR A 82 -4.56 7.78 0.44
CA TYR A 82 -3.34 6.97 0.35
C TYR A 82 -3.62 5.55 -0.15
N LEU A 83 -4.69 4.89 0.31
CA LEU A 83 -5.13 3.59 -0.19
C LEU A 83 -5.48 3.63 -1.68
N ARG A 84 -6.21 4.65 -2.13
CA ARG A 84 -6.56 4.81 -3.55
C ARG A 84 -5.37 5.21 -4.43
N ALA A 85 -4.28 5.69 -3.84
CA ALA A 85 -3.01 5.94 -4.53
C ALA A 85 -2.08 4.71 -4.63
N GLY A 86 -2.45 3.57 -4.02
CA GLY A 86 -1.52 2.44 -3.84
C GLY A 86 -0.36 2.78 -2.90
N LEU A 87 -0.59 3.73 -1.98
CA LEU A 87 0.40 4.20 -1.02
C LEU A 87 0.20 3.56 0.37
N LEU A 88 -0.99 3.04 0.69
CA LEU A 88 -1.13 2.23 1.91
C LEU A 88 -0.31 0.95 1.80
N ASP A 89 -0.25 0.26 0.65
CA ASP A 89 0.61 -0.92 0.49
C ASP A 89 2.11 -0.66 0.79
N ALA A 90 2.57 0.60 0.71
CA ALA A 90 3.92 1.04 1.06
C ALA A 90 4.07 1.62 2.48
N LEU A 91 2.97 2.04 3.12
CA LEU A 91 2.94 2.55 4.51
C LEU A 91 2.60 1.42 5.50
N ASP A 92 1.76 0.49 5.06
CA ASP A 92 1.48 -0.82 5.64
C ASP A 92 2.57 -1.84 5.29
N ALA A 93 3.80 -1.39 4.98
CA ALA A 93 5.04 -2.17 5.15
C ALA A 93 5.17 -2.77 6.58
N ASN A 94 4.32 -2.30 7.49
CA ASN A 94 3.79 -3.00 8.65
C ASN A 94 3.05 -4.34 8.36
N GLU A 95 3.36 -5.04 7.26
CA GLU A 95 2.78 -6.35 6.88
C GLU A 95 2.93 -7.39 8.02
N GLY A 96 3.92 -7.17 8.88
CA GLY A 96 4.17 -7.97 10.08
C GLY A 96 3.07 -7.90 11.13
N GLN A 97 2.39 -6.76 11.34
CA GLN A 97 1.32 -6.69 12.35
C GLN A 97 0.10 -7.55 11.98
N GLY A 98 -0.15 -7.82 10.70
CA GLY A 98 -1.17 -8.78 10.26
C GLY A 98 -0.83 -10.23 10.65
N VAL A 99 0.40 -10.65 10.35
CA VAL A 99 0.88 -12.02 10.65
C VAL A 99 1.03 -12.24 12.15
N LEU A 100 1.60 -11.26 12.88
CA LEU A 100 1.75 -11.33 14.34
C LEU A 100 0.39 -11.34 15.06
N ALA A 101 -0.61 -10.60 14.56
CA ALA A 101 -1.97 -10.68 15.10
C ALA A 101 -2.62 -12.05 14.87
N ALA A 102 -2.39 -12.69 13.71
CA ALA A 102 -2.87 -14.05 13.46
C ALA A 102 -2.23 -15.07 14.41
N ILE A 103 -0.90 -15.03 14.59
CA ILE A 103 -0.17 -15.88 15.55
C ILE A 103 -0.68 -15.64 16.98
N ALA A 104 -0.99 -14.39 17.35
CA ALA A 104 -1.53 -14.06 18.67
C ALA A 104 -2.96 -14.61 18.89
N ALA A 105 -3.79 -14.63 17.85
CA ALA A 105 -5.20 -15.04 17.91
C ALA A 105 -5.44 -16.56 17.86
N ASP A 106 -4.51 -17.33 17.30
CA ASP A 106 -4.57 -18.79 17.17
C ASP A 106 -4.86 -19.50 18.51
N THR A 107 -5.82 -20.44 18.57
CA THR A 107 -6.19 -21.13 19.81
C THR A 107 -5.33 -22.34 20.16
N ASP A 108 -4.64 -22.90 19.16
CA ASP A 108 -3.98 -24.20 19.25
C ASP A 108 -2.50 -24.04 19.60
N LEU A 109 -1.95 -22.83 19.40
CA LEU A 109 -0.60 -22.44 19.84
C LEU A 109 -0.53 -22.04 21.32
N THR A 110 0.36 -22.68 22.07
CA THR A 110 0.71 -22.24 23.44
C THR A 110 1.46 -20.90 23.43
N LEU A 111 1.46 -20.19 24.56
CA LEU A 111 2.13 -18.89 24.71
C LEU A 111 3.62 -18.92 24.29
N SER A 112 4.33 -19.99 24.62
CA SER A 112 5.74 -20.18 24.24
C SER A 112 5.93 -20.38 22.73
N GLN A 113 5.04 -21.15 22.08
CA GLN A 113 5.05 -21.31 20.63
C GLN A 113 4.73 -19.99 19.91
N LYS A 114 3.76 -19.21 20.40
CA LYS A 114 3.44 -17.88 19.87
C LYS A 114 4.62 -16.90 19.97
N GLN A 115 5.31 -16.90 21.12
CA GLN A 115 6.52 -16.10 21.34
C GLN A 115 7.64 -16.51 20.37
N SER A 116 7.91 -17.81 20.24
CA SER A 116 8.93 -18.35 19.33
C SER A 116 8.65 -18.02 17.86
N LEU A 117 7.43 -18.26 17.38
CA LEU A 117 7.02 -17.94 16.00
C LEU A 117 7.11 -16.45 15.70
N SER A 118 6.65 -15.60 16.61
CA SER A 118 6.75 -14.14 16.48
C SER A 118 8.21 -13.66 16.42
N GLN A 119 9.08 -14.21 17.29
CA GLN A 119 10.50 -13.86 17.35
C GLN A 119 11.25 -14.27 16.07
N ILE A 120 10.96 -15.47 15.53
CA ILE A 120 11.53 -15.95 14.27
C ILE A 120 11.07 -15.06 13.10
N TYR A 121 9.76 -14.76 13.05
CA TYR A 121 9.17 -13.91 12.01
C TYR A 121 9.75 -12.49 12.02
N GLU A 122 9.86 -11.85 13.19
CA GLU A 122 10.53 -10.54 13.32
C GLU A 122 12.00 -10.58 12.89
N THR A 123 12.69 -11.69 13.14
CA THR A 123 14.12 -11.84 12.79
C THR A 123 14.28 -11.87 11.28
N PHE A 124 13.54 -12.72 10.56
CA PHE A 124 13.59 -12.76 9.09
C PHE A 124 13.11 -11.46 8.43
N ARG A 125 12.11 -10.76 9.00
CA ARG A 125 11.73 -9.41 8.51
C ARG A 125 12.87 -8.39 8.63
N ARG A 126 13.60 -8.40 9.75
CA ARG A 126 14.77 -7.50 9.97
C ARG A 126 15.99 -7.90 9.14
N GLU A 127 16.11 -9.17 8.79
CA GLU A 127 17.19 -9.68 7.93
C GLU A 127 16.93 -9.29 6.47
N ASN A 128 15.78 -9.67 5.91
CA ASN A 128 15.41 -9.33 4.52
C ASN A 128 15.44 -7.83 4.25
N ALA A 129 14.94 -6.99 5.19
CA ALA A 129 14.98 -5.54 5.02
C ALA A 129 16.41 -4.97 4.87
N ARG A 130 17.43 -5.61 5.47
CA ARG A 130 18.84 -5.23 5.26
C ARG A 130 19.40 -5.74 3.94
N THR A 131 18.87 -6.85 3.43
CA THR A 131 19.19 -7.37 2.10
C THR A 131 18.60 -6.49 1.01
N ASP A 132 17.36 -6.00 1.19
CA ASP A 132 16.68 -5.09 0.26
C ASP A 132 17.30 -3.66 0.25
N GLU A 133 17.91 -3.23 1.37
CA GLU A 133 18.67 -1.96 1.45
C GLU A 133 20.11 -2.06 0.90
N ALA A 134 20.60 -3.25 0.54
CA ALA A 134 21.90 -3.41 -0.10
C ALA A 134 21.85 -2.93 -1.57
N PRO A 135 22.76 -2.05 -2.03
CA PRO A 135 22.81 -1.65 -3.43
C PRO A 135 23.03 -2.87 -4.33
N ALA A 136 22.21 -3.00 -5.38
CA ALA A 136 22.21 -4.16 -6.27
C ALA A 136 23.50 -4.26 -7.12
N GLU A 137 24.54 -4.89 -6.56
CA GLU A 137 25.66 -5.41 -7.32
C GLU A 137 25.13 -6.48 -8.28
N SER A 138 25.29 -6.25 -9.58
CA SER A 138 24.60 -7.02 -10.62
C SER A 138 25.25 -8.40 -10.79
N PRO A 139 24.48 -9.51 -10.77
CA PRO A 139 25.05 -10.83 -10.99
C PRO A 139 25.48 -10.98 -12.46
N GLU A 140 26.80 -10.96 -12.70
CA GLU A 140 27.36 -11.39 -13.98
C GLU A 140 27.08 -12.89 -14.21
N PRO A 141 26.89 -13.33 -15.46
CA PRO A 141 26.45 -14.69 -15.77
C PRO A 141 27.62 -15.69 -15.71
N GLU A 142 28.07 -16.07 -14.51
CA GLU A 142 29.02 -17.17 -14.34
C GLU A 142 28.44 -18.51 -14.82
N THR A 143 29.34 -19.37 -15.34
CA THR A 143 28.96 -20.51 -16.18
C THR A 143 28.81 -21.82 -15.42
N LYS A 144 27.88 -22.67 -15.89
CA LYS A 144 27.64 -24.02 -15.36
C LYS A 144 28.82 -24.97 -15.60
N PRO A 145 28.96 -26.05 -14.80
CA PRO A 145 30.11 -26.14 -13.90
C PRO A 145 31.14 -27.20 -14.29
N LYS A 146 32.30 -27.17 -13.62
CA LYS A 146 33.22 -28.32 -13.56
C LYS A 146 32.72 -29.37 -12.55
N GLU A 147 32.13 -30.44 -13.07
CA GLU A 147 31.85 -31.65 -12.31
C GLU A 147 33.18 -32.39 -12.02
N THR A 148 33.44 -32.70 -10.74
CA THR A 148 34.63 -33.44 -10.29
C THR A 148 34.18 -34.67 -9.53
N VAL A 149 34.26 -35.84 -10.17
CA VAL A 149 34.05 -37.15 -9.52
C VAL A 149 35.13 -38.12 -9.98
N ALA A 150 35.98 -38.51 -9.04
CA ALA A 150 36.74 -39.76 -9.02
C ALA A 150 36.01 -40.73 -8.05
N PRO A 151 36.33 -42.04 -7.93
CA PRO A 151 37.59 -42.72 -8.33
C PRO A 151 37.35 -44.13 -8.95
N ALA A 152 38.31 -45.05 -8.74
CA ALA A 152 38.30 -46.50 -9.02
C ALA A 152 38.45 -46.90 -10.51
N ALA A 153 39.00 -48.06 -10.87
CA ALA A 153 39.88 -49.04 -10.20
C ALA A 153 40.31 -50.10 -11.27
N GLU A 154 41.44 -50.79 -11.04
CA GLU A 154 41.94 -52.08 -11.63
C GLU A 154 41.73 -52.43 -13.13
N GLU A 155 42.46 -53.37 -13.74
CA GLU A 155 43.70 -54.08 -13.38
C GLU A 155 44.92 -53.29 -13.98
N GLU A 156 46.14 -53.76 -14.27
CA GLU A 156 46.84 -55.06 -14.25
C GLU A 156 48.29 -54.84 -13.79
#